data_AF-A0A651DJK2-F1
#
_entry.id   AF-A0A651DJK2-F1
#
_cell.length_a   1.000
_cell.length_b   1.000
_cell.length_c   1.000
_cell.angle_alpha   90.00
_cell.angle_beta   90.00
_cell.angle_gamma   90.00
#
_symmetry.space_group_name_H-M   'P 1'
#
loop_
_entity.id
_entity.type
_entity.pdbx_description
1 polymer ?
#
loop_
_entity_poly.entity_id
_entity_poly.type
_entity_poly.pdbx_seq_one_letter_code
_entity_poly.pdbx_strand_id
1 'polypeptide(L)'
;MHHRTRRLAHAAHLLAVAIIAFGFVACADTPVTPDFIHSTQGVALQDNTLSGDALHPTSTVFPSTNEANIELGWANVQFVDVEVGSVTLAFDQPRNFFACFEYRRDEEDPTYPDDNFNTDVTDGLWSFTCLNGNSEQRTITANSTVDIRMAFGAETDERFDWTRFYVLSLDNKDQCKDGKWQELGFRNQGQCVRFVETGRDSRTDG
;
A
#
# COMPACT_ATOMS: atom_id res chain seq x y z
N MET A 1 -40.33 63.05 12.46
CA MET A 1 -41.18 61.88 12.74
C MET A 1 -40.33 60.90 13.57
N HIS A 2 -40.17 61.05 14.89
CA HIS A 2 -41.10 60.80 15.99
C HIS A 2 -41.63 59.36 16.10
N HIS A 3 -41.33 58.75 17.26
CA HIS A 3 -41.94 57.55 17.89
C HIS A 3 -41.46 56.18 17.39
N ARG A 4 -41.32 55.12 18.22
CA ARG A 4 -41.45 54.89 19.67
C ARG A 4 -40.91 53.47 19.95
N THR A 5 -40.34 53.29 21.13
CA THR A 5 -40.19 52.05 21.93
C THR A 5 -41.42 51.14 22.01
N ARG A 6 -41.20 49.81 22.12
CA ARG A 6 -41.90 48.79 22.96
C ARG A 6 -41.15 47.45 22.82
N ARG A 7 -40.50 46.84 23.82
CA ARG A 7 -40.91 46.19 25.10
C ARG A 7 -41.62 44.82 24.96
N LEU A 8 -40.98 43.81 25.59
CA LEU A 8 -41.48 42.70 26.43
C LEU A 8 -42.25 41.51 25.83
N ALA A 9 -41.73 40.29 26.04
CA ALA A 9 -42.24 39.23 26.95
C ALA A 9 -41.47 37.91 26.68
N HIS A 10 -40.65 37.38 27.60
CA HIS A 10 -40.99 36.39 28.64
C HIS A 10 -41.93 35.25 28.21
N ALA A 11 -41.38 34.04 28.09
CA ALA A 11 -42.09 32.80 28.38
C ALA A 11 -41.08 31.74 28.88
N ALA A 12 -41.17 31.43 30.17
CA ALA A 12 -40.58 30.26 30.81
C ALA A 12 -41.65 29.17 30.94
N HIS A 13 -41.29 27.90 30.78
CA HIS A 13 -41.96 26.68 31.28
C HIS A 13 -40.91 25.54 31.15
N LEU A 14 -40.27 25.02 32.22
CA LEU A 14 -40.70 24.12 33.31
C LEU A 14 -41.00 22.66 32.89
N LEU A 15 -40.20 21.75 33.49
CA LEU A 15 -40.40 20.33 33.84
C LEU A 15 -40.48 19.30 32.67
N ALA A 16 -40.01 18.04 32.79
CA ALA A 16 -39.78 17.21 33.97
C ALA A 16 -38.67 16.14 33.76
N VAL A 17 -38.20 15.67 34.91
CA VAL A 17 -37.25 14.58 35.19
C VAL A 17 -37.87 13.20 34.93
N ALA A 18 -37.08 12.25 34.43
CA ALA A 18 -37.32 10.82 34.64
C ALA A 18 -36.00 10.11 34.97
N ILE A 19 -35.86 9.73 36.25
CA ILE A 19 -34.82 8.86 36.79
C ILE A 19 -35.33 7.42 36.64
N ILE A 20 -34.57 6.55 35.98
CA ILE A 20 -34.75 5.10 36.08
C ILE A 20 -33.50 4.53 36.73
N ALA A 21 -33.66 4.11 37.99
CA ALA A 21 -32.70 3.31 38.72
C ALA A 21 -32.95 1.83 38.39
N PHE A 22 -31.91 1.13 37.94
CA PHE A 22 -31.85 -0.33 38.04
C PHE A 22 -30.62 -0.68 38.87
N GLY A 23 -30.88 -1.17 40.08
CA GLY A 23 -29.88 -1.81 40.91
C GLY A 23 -29.58 -3.21 40.39
N PHE A 24 -28.30 -3.60 40.44
CA PHE A 24 -27.92 -4.99 40.45
C PHE A 24 -26.94 -5.27 41.58
N VAL A 25 -27.25 -6.40 42.20
CA VAL A 25 -26.69 -7.05 43.37
C VAL A 25 -25.21 -7.38 43.19
N ALA A 26 -24.41 -7.10 44.22
CA ALA A 26 -23.05 -7.59 44.37
C ALA A 26 -23.07 -9.03 44.92
N CYS A 27 -22.23 -9.92 44.38
CA CYS A 27 -21.67 -11.04 45.11
C CYS A 27 -20.46 -11.67 44.39
N ALA A 28 -19.40 -11.88 45.19
CA ALA A 28 -18.39 -12.93 45.13
C ALA A 28 -17.15 -12.78 44.22
N ASP A 29 -16.01 -12.98 44.89
CA ASP A 29 -14.64 -13.06 44.40
C ASP A 29 -14.41 -14.16 43.35
N THR A 30 -13.66 -13.84 42.30
CA THR A 30 -12.99 -14.83 41.42
C THR A 30 -11.56 -14.39 41.08
N PRO A 31 -10.66 -15.34 40.75
CA PRO A 31 -9.22 -15.20 40.94
C PRO A 31 -8.53 -14.40 39.83
N VAL A 32 -7.42 -13.76 40.22
CA VAL A 32 -6.48 -13.05 39.34
C VAL A 32 -5.91 -14.00 38.30
N THR A 33 -6.33 -13.86 37.05
CA THR A 33 -5.59 -14.37 35.89
C THR A 33 -4.50 -13.37 35.53
N PRO A 34 -3.28 -13.79 35.17
CA PRO A 34 -2.32 -12.85 34.61
C PRO A 34 -2.82 -12.41 33.24
N ASP A 35 -3.19 -11.13 33.15
CA ASP A 35 -3.38 -10.42 31.89
C ASP A 35 -2.06 -10.47 31.12
N PHE A 36 -1.90 -11.50 30.30
CA PHE A 36 -1.00 -11.42 29.17
C PHE A 36 -1.73 -10.57 28.13
N ILE A 37 -1.60 -9.25 28.24
CA ILE A 37 -1.90 -8.34 27.14
C ILE A 37 -0.89 -8.66 26.06
N HIS A 38 -1.21 -9.67 25.23
CA HIS A 38 -0.72 -9.69 23.87
C HIS A 38 -1.34 -8.44 23.25
N SER A 39 -0.54 -7.38 23.17
CA SER A 39 -0.83 -6.24 22.35
C SER A 39 -0.93 -6.77 20.92
N THR A 40 -2.12 -7.23 20.55
CA THR A 40 -2.59 -7.19 19.18
C THR A 40 -2.60 -5.72 18.80
N GLN A 41 -1.43 -5.20 18.45
CA GLN A 41 -1.36 -4.33 17.30
C GLN A 41 -1.89 -5.20 16.16
N GLY A 42 -3.22 -5.20 16.02
CA GLY A 42 -3.82 -5.34 14.72
C GLY A 42 -3.14 -4.26 13.92
N VAL A 43 -2.14 -4.66 13.14
CA VAL A 43 -1.73 -3.93 11.97
C VAL A 43 -3.03 -3.84 11.19
N ALA A 44 -3.73 -2.70 11.39
CA ALA A 44 -4.71 -2.27 10.43
C ALA A 44 -4.00 -2.44 9.10
N LEU A 45 -4.56 -3.27 8.21
CA LEU A 45 -4.19 -3.23 6.80
C LEU A 45 -4.18 -1.74 6.49
N GLN A 46 -2.96 -1.19 6.35
CA GLN A 46 -2.79 0.24 6.17
C GLN A 46 -3.68 0.59 5.01
N ASP A 47 -4.50 1.62 5.24
CA ASP A 47 -5.49 2.15 4.32
C ASP A 47 -5.14 1.78 2.88
N ASN A 48 -5.93 0.86 2.31
CA ASN A 48 -5.65 0.05 1.11
C ASN A 48 -5.66 0.91 -0.17
N THR A 49 -5.15 2.13 -0.07
CA THR A 49 -4.71 2.98 -1.16
C THR A 49 -3.45 2.32 -1.68
N LEU A 50 -3.64 1.28 -2.48
CA LEU A 50 -2.64 0.57 -3.27
C LEU A 50 -2.08 1.51 -4.36
N SER A 51 -1.56 2.67 -3.94
CA SER A 51 -0.84 3.62 -4.76
C SER A 51 0.63 3.44 -4.41
N GLY A 52 1.51 3.59 -5.40
CA GLY A 52 2.94 3.57 -5.14
C GLY A 52 3.32 4.71 -4.18
N ASP A 53 4.18 4.43 -3.21
CA ASP A 53 4.73 5.45 -2.31
C ASP A 53 6.10 5.92 -2.82
N ALA A 54 6.24 7.20 -3.17
CA ALA A 54 7.55 7.78 -3.47
C ALA A 54 8.47 7.68 -2.23
N LEU A 55 9.60 6.97 -2.38
CA LEU A 55 10.52 6.74 -1.27
C LEU A 55 11.48 7.92 -1.06
N HIS A 56 11.81 8.66 -2.12
CA HIS A 56 12.79 9.73 -2.09
C HIS A 56 12.23 11.04 -2.66
N PRO A 57 12.67 12.21 -2.14
CA PRO A 57 12.34 13.50 -2.74
C PRO A 57 13.02 13.67 -4.10
N THR A 58 12.54 14.63 -4.89
CA THR A 58 13.19 14.99 -6.16
C THR A 58 14.63 15.46 -5.94
N SER A 59 15.48 15.19 -6.93
CA SER A 59 16.89 15.56 -6.96
C SER A 59 17.30 16.03 -8.35
N THR A 60 18.55 16.44 -8.52
CA THR A 60 19.07 16.79 -9.85
C THR A 60 19.11 15.58 -10.80
N VAL A 61 19.25 14.37 -10.27
CA VAL A 61 19.27 13.12 -11.06
C VAL A 61 17.85 12.61 -11.33
N PHE A 62 16.96 12.79 -10.37
CA PHE A 62 15.55 12.40 -10.41
C PHE A 62 14.65 13.63 -10.18
N PRO A 63 14.46 14.48 -11.20
CA PRO A 63 13.75 15.74 -11.07
C PRO A 63 12.23 15.62 -10.89
N SER A 64 11.67 14.42 -11.07
CA SER A 64 10.23 14.16 -10.95
C SER A 64 9.90 13.05 -9.93
N THR A 65 8.61 12.82 -9.73
CA THR A 65 8.03 11.69 -8.98
C THR A 65 7.11 10.90 -9.90
N ASN A 66 6.80 9.65 -9.57
CA ASN A 66 5.84 8.86 -10.36
C ASN A 66 4.46 9.54 -10.39
N GLU A 67 4.04 10.12 -9.27
CA GLU A 67 2.75 10.81 -9.12
C GLU A 67 2.69 12.06 -10.02
N ALA A 68 3.76 12.86 -10.03
CA ALA A 68 3.85 14.00 -10.94
C ALA A 68 3.83 13.57 -12.41
N ASN A 69 4.48 12.44 -12.75
CA ASN A 69 4.44 11.92 -14.10
C ASN A 69 3.03 11.48 -14.52
N ILE A 70 2.26 10.87 -13.62
CA ILE A 70 0.85 10.52 -13.86
C ILE A 70 0.04 11.78 -14.18
N GLU A 71 0.19 12.84 -13.37
CA GLU A 71 -0.55 14.10 -13.57
C GLU A 71 -0.19 14.80 -14.89
N LEU A 72 1.07 14.71 -15.32
CA LEU A 72 1.58 15.35 -16.54
C LEU A 72 1.38 14.51 -17.80
N GLY A 73 0.89 13.28 -17.68
CA GLY A 73 0.80 12.35 -18.82
C GLY A 73 2.17 11.94 -19.35
N TRP A 74 3.15 11.83 -18.46
CA TRP A 74 4.51 11.37 -18.75
C TRP A 74 4.67 9.88 -18.49
N ALA A 75 5.85 9.33 -18.77
CA ALA A 75 6.10 7.91 -18.53
C ALA A 75 5.94 7.59 -17.03
N ASN A 76 5.09 6.63 -16.69
CA ASN A 76 4.67 6.35 -15.31
C ASN A 76 4.44 4.85 -15.07
N VAL A 77 4.32 4.49 -13.79
CA VAL A 77 3.89 3.17 -13.34
C VAL A 77 2.68 3.28 -12.43
N GLN A 78 1.68 2.43 -12.64
CA GLN A 78 0.45 2.40 -11.87
C GLN A 78 0.18 1.01 -11.32
N PHE A 79 -0.38 0.96 -10.12
CA PHE A 79 -0.88 -0.26 -9.53
C PHE A 79 -2.07 -0.82 -10.33
N VAL A 80 -2.12 -2.14 -10.52
CA VAL A 80 -3.25 -2.83 -11.17
C VAL A 80 -3.90 -3.82 -10.20
N ASP A 81 -3.11 -4.73 -9.64
CA ASP A 81 -3.60 -5.79 -8.75
C ASP A 81 -2.52 -6.27 -7.79
N VAL A 82 -2.91 -6.89 -6.68
CA VAL A 82 -1.99 -7.52 -5.73
C VAL A 82 -2.48 -8.92 -5.38
N GLU A 83 -1.55 -9.86 -5.43
CA GLU A 83 -1.77 -11.23 -4.98
C GLU A 83 -0.75 -11.60 -3.91
N VAL A 84 -0.94 -12.77 -3.31
CA VAL A 84 0.06 -13.28 -2.36
C VAL A 84 1.35 -13.58 -3.09
N GLY A 85 2.42 -12.90 -2.71
CA GLY A 85 3.74 -13.03 -3.32
C GLY A 85 3.90 -12.37 -4.69
N SER A 86 2.93 -11.58 -5.17
CA SER A 86 3.14 -10.78 -6.37
C SER A 86 2.31 -9.49 -6.45
N VAL A 87 2.75 -8.55 -7.29
CA VAL A 87 2.01 -7.34 -7.64
C VAL A 87 1.96 -7.20 -9.16
N THR A 88 0.81 -6.82 -9.70
CA THR A 88 0.64 -6.45 -11.10
C THR A 88 0.67 -4.94 -11.23
N LEU A 89 1.58 -4.45 -12.09
CA LEU A 89 1.78 -3.04 -12.36
C LEU A 89 1.58 -2.76 -13.85
N ALA A 90 0.99 -1.60 -14.17
CA ALA A 90 0.90 -1.06 -15.52
C ALA A 90 2.02 -0.04 -15.71
N PHE A 91 2.90 -0.32 -16.65
CA PHE A 91 3.94 0.59 -17.12
C PHE A 91 3.40 1.31 -18.35
N ASP A 92 3.45 2.63 -18.34
CA ASP A 92 2.91 3.46 -19.41
C ASP A 92 3.99 4.40 -19.95
N GLN A 93 4.18 4.38 -21.27
CA GLN A 93 4.96 5.38 -21.99
C GLN A 93 4.10 5.93 -23.13
N PRO A 94 3.33 7.00 -22.88
CA PRO A 94 2.36 7.52 -23.85
C PRO A 94 3.02 8.22 -25.05
N ARG A 95 4.34 8.47 -25.02
CA ARG A 95 5.07 9.18 -26.07
C ARG A 95 6.08 8.29 -26.80
N ASN A 96 6.35 8.64 -28.06
CA ASN A 96 7.14 7.83 -29.01
C ASN A 96 8.66 7.99 -28.81
N PHE A 97 9.13 7.84 -27.57
CA PHE A 97 10.55 7.72 -27.24
C PHE A 97 10.74 6.73 -26.10
N PHE A 98 11.97 6.26 -25.89
CA PHE A 98 12.23 5.25 -24.86
C PHE A 98 12.13 5.82 -23.45
N ALA A 99 11.36 5.14 -22.61
CA ALA A 99 11.36 5.27 -21.16
C ALA A 99 11.66 3.89 -20.56
N CYS A 100 12.66 3.79 -19.68
CA CYS A 100 13.09 2.53 -19.09
C CYS A 100 12.89 2.55 -17.57
N PHE A 101 12.09 1.61 -17.10
CA PHE A 101 11.76 1.44 -15.69
C PHE A 101 12.63 0.35 -15.11
N GLU A 102 13.46 0.72 -14.16
CA GLU A 102 14.19 -0.23 -13.31
C GLU A 102 13.27 -0.68 -12.18
N TYR A 103 13.41 -1.94 -11.78
CA TYR A 103 12.71 -2.49 -10.64
C TYR A 103 13.62 -3.37 -9.80
N ARG A 104 13.40 -3.32 -8.49
CA ARG A 104 14.04 -4.21 -7.53
C ARG A 104 13.01 -4.84 -6.61
N ARG A 105 13.30 -6.07 -6.21
CA ARG A 105 12.52 -6.82 -5.23
C ARG A 105 13.22 -6.76 -3.89
N ASP A 106 12.48 -7.10 -2.84
CA ASP A 106 13.05 -7.23 -1.52
C ASP A 106 14.21 -8.24 -1.52
N GLU A 107 15.30 -7.85 -0.85
CA GLU A 107 16.53 -8.65 -0.69
C GLU A 107 17.26 -9.01 -2.01
N GLU A 108 16.94 -8.33 -3.11
CA GLU A 108 17.67 -8.47 -4.38
C GLU A 108 18.87 -7.51 -4.42
N ASP A 109 19.97 -7.98 -5.02
CA ASP A 109 21.14 -7.17 -5.37
C ASP A 109 21.03 -6.73 -6.85
N PRO A 110 21.66 -5.60 -7.25
CA PRO A 110 21.66 -5.17 -8.64
C PRO A 110 22.20 -6.27 -9.56
N THR A 111 21.51 -6.47 -10.68
CA THR A 111 21.72 -7.63 -11.57
C THR A 111 23.08 -7.58 -12.27
N TYR A 112 23.65 -6.38 -12.45
CA TYR A 112 24.92 -6.20 -13.13
C TYR A 112 25.87 -5.33 -12.30
N PRO A 113 27.14 -5.74 -12.12
CA PRO A 113 28.19 -4.84 -11.64
C PRO A 113 28.62 -3.82 -12.73
N ASP A 114 28.00 -3.86 -13.90
CA ASP A 114 28.26 -2.97 -15.03
C ASP A 114 27.72 -1.55 -14.79
N ASP A 115 28.27 -0.59 -15.53
CA ASP A 115 27.87 0.81 -15.45
C ASP A 115 26.38 0.98 -15.81
N ASN A 116 25.67 1.74 -14.98
CA ASN A 116 24.29 2.14 -15.26
C ASN A 116 24.26 3.00 -16.53
N PHE A 117 23.21 2.86 -17.35
CA PHE A 117 22.99 3.73 -18.52
C PHE A 117 22.91 5.22 -18.13
N ASN A 118 22.53 5.49 -16.88
CA ASN A 118 22.66 6.78 -16.24
C ASN A 118 23.88 6.76 -15.30
N THR A 119 24.99 7.36 -15.72
CA THR A 119 26.24 7.42 -14.94
C THR A 119 26.14 8.22 -13.64
N ASP A 120 25.06 8.99 -13.44
CA ASP A 120 24.80 9.71 -12.20
C ASP A 120 24.19 8.79 -11.11
N VAL A 121 23.83 7.56 -11.48
CA VAL A 121 23.27 6.53 -10.61
C VAL A 121 24.33 5.48 -10.32
N THR A 122 24.78 5.42 -9.06
CA THR A 122 25.93 4.60 -8.64
C THR A 122 25.56 3.30 -7.94
N ASP A 123 24.27 2.98 -7.82
CA ASP A 123 23.79 1.78 -7.11
C ASP A 123 23.65 0.55 -8.03
N GLY A 124 24.28 0.60 -9.21
CA GLY A 124 24.26 -0.46 -10.21
C GLY A 124 23.07 -0.39 -11.16
N LEU A 125 23.01 -1.36 -12.08
CA LEU A 125 21.88 -1.55 -12.99
C LEU A 125 20.97 -2.66 -12.45
N TRP A 126 19.71 -2.32 -12.23
CA TRP A 126 18.69 -3.27 -11.80
C TRP A 126 17.99 -3.89 -13.01
N SER A 127 17.17 -4.93 -12.76
CA SER A 127 16.29 -5.44 -13.80
C SER A 127 15.39 -4.32 -14.33
N PHE A 128 15.15 -4.27 -15.63
CA PHE A 128 14.42 -3.17 -16.24
C PHE A 128 13.53 -3.60 -17.40
N THR A 129 12.54 -2.77 -17.69
CA THR A 129 11.73 -2.83 -18.92
C THR A 129 11.74 -1.48 -19.61
N CYS A 130 11.77 -1.48 -20.95
CA CYS A 130 11.73 -0.25 -21.73
C CYS A 130 10.48 -0.24 -22.62
N LEU A 131 9.81 0.90 -22.66
CA LEU A 131 8.63 1.16 -23.48
C LEU A 131 8.90 2.32 -24.45
N ASN A 132 8.16 2.35 -25.57
CA ASN A 132 8.22 3.39 -26.60
C ASN A 132 6.86 3.54 -27.27
N GLY A 133 6.10 4.57 -26.86
CA GLY A 133 4.76 4.85 -27.38
C GLY A 133 3.74 3.76 -27.08
N ASN A 134 3.94 2.99 -26.01
CA ASN A 134 3.09 1.87 -25.64
C ASN A 134 3.00 1.69 -24.11
N SER A 135 2.04 0.87 -23.69
CA SER A 135 1.85 0.46 -22.29
C SER A 135 1.94 -1.06 -22.19
N GLU A 136 2.37 -1.55 -21.02
CA GLU A 136 2.47 -2.98 -20.72
C GLU A 136 2.08 -3.23 -19.26
N GLN A 137 1.35 -4.32 -18.99
CA GLN A 137 1.17 -4.82 -17.63
C GLN A 137 2.17 -5.92 -17.33
N ARG A 138 2.75 -5.91 -16.12
CA ARG A 138 3.63 -6.98 -15.64
C ARG A 138 3.29 -7.38 -14.23
N THR A 139 3.23 -8.69 -14.00
CA THR A 139 3.17 -9.27 -12.67
C THR A 139 4.59 -9.55 -12.19
N ILE A 140 4.97 -8.96 -11.07
CA ILE A 140 6.28 -9.09 -10.45
C ILE A 140 6.13 -9.86 -9.15
N THR A 141 6.77 -11.01 -9.05
CA THR A 141 6.84 -11.83 -7.84
C THR A 141 7.87 -11.26 -6.87
N ALA A 142 7.49 -11.00 -5.62
CA ALA A 142 8.35 -10.51 -4.54
C ALA A 142 7.77 -10.97 -3.19
N ASN A 143 8.55 -10.97 -2.10
CA ASN A 143 7.97 -11.42 -0.81
C ASN A 143 7.18 -10.31 -0.13
N SER A 144 7.67 -9.06 -0.20
CA SER A 144 7.08 -7.95 0.55
C SER A 144 6.89 -6.66 -0.25
N THR A 145 7.84 -6.30 -1.10
CA THR A 145 7.81 -5.03 -1.84
C THR A 145 8.44 -5.14 -3.21
N VAL A 146 7.96 -4.33 -4.14
CA VAL A 146 8.61 -4.02 -5.41
C VAL A 146 8.83 -2.51 -5.47
N ASP A 147 10.08 -2.08 -5.64
CA ASP A 147 10.40 -0.67 -5.86
C ASP A 147 10.67 -0.44 -7.35
N ILE A 148 10.03 0.56 -7.94
CA ILE A 148 10.18 0.95 -9.36
C ILE A 148 10.79 2.35 -9.44
N ARG A 149 11.76 2.57 -10.33
CA ARG A 149 12.22 3.91 -10.69
C ARG A 149 12.35 4.06 -12.19
N MET A 150 12.42 5.28 -12.69
CA MET A 150 12.78 5.55 -14.08
C MET A 150 14.08 6.35 -14.11
N ALA A 151 15.22 5.65 -14.19
CA ALA A 151 16.54 6.28 -14.12
C ALA A 151 17.12 6.64 -15.50
N PHE A 152 16.65 6.02 -16.57
CA PHE A 152 17.16 6.27 -17.92
C PHE A 152 16.07 6.17 -18.99
N GLY A 153 16.33 6.84 -20.11
CA GLY A 153 15.37 7.10 -21.17
C GLY A 153 15.80 8.30 -22.00
N ALA A 154 14.99 8.68 -22.99
CA ALA A 154 15.28 9.82 -23.83
C ALA A 154 15.16 11.16 -23.08
N GLU A 155 14.20 11.25 -22.16
CA GLU A 155 13.91 12.47 -21.39
C GLU A 155 14.44 12.38 -19.97
N THR A 156 15.01 13.48 -19.47
CA THR A 156 15.67 13.54 -18.16
C THR A 156 14.78 14.15 -17.09
N ASP A 157 13.93 15.09 -17.46
CA ASP A 157 12.96 15.78 -16.61
C ASP A 157 11.85 14.87 -16.07
N GLU A 158 11.67 13.71 -16.69
CA GLU A 158 10.67 12.72 -16.27
C GLU A 158 11.23 11.71 -15.29
N ARG A 159 12.55 11.64 -15.10
CA ARG A 159 13.17 10.63 -14.25
C ARG A 159 12.67 10.80 -12.82
N PHE A 160 12.23 9.69 -12.24
CA PHE A 160 11.80 9.61 -10.86
C PHE A 160 12.55 8.48 -10.16
N ASP A 161 12.81 8.67 -8.87
CA ASP A 161 13.48 7.68 -8.03
C ASP A 161 12.47 6.62 -7.54
N TRP A 162 12.89 5.73 -6.65
CA TRP A 162 12.11 4.60 -6.19
C TRP A 162 10.70 4.98 -5.71
N THR A 163 9.71 4.35 -6.33
CA THR A 163 8.30 4.30 -5.96
C THR A 163 7.98 2.88 -5.51
N ARG A 164 7.52 2.72 -4.27
CA ARG A 164 7.32 1.42 -3.63
C ARG A 164 5.89 0.91 -3.79
N PHE A 165 5.77 -0.34 -4.17
CA PHE A 165 4.53 -1.10 -4.21
C PHE A 165 4.60 -2.26 -3.22
N TYR A 166 3.56 -2.42 -2.40
CA TYR A 166 3.49 -3.52 -1.44
C TYR A 166 2.92 -4.78 -2.07
N VAL A 167 3.47 -5.91 -1.66
CA VAL A 167 3.01 -7.25 -2.01
C VAL A 167 2.37 -7.89 -0.78
N LEU A 168 1.29 -8.64 -0.98
CA LEU A 168 0.71 -9.42 0.12
C LEU A 168 1.68 -10.55 0.49
N SER A 169 2.32 -10.45 1.65
CA SER A 169 3.19 -11.52 2.17
C SER A 169 2.41 -12.49 3.07
N LEU A 170 2.89 -13.73 3.12
CA LEU A 170 2.58 -14.68 4.17
C LEU A 170 3.90 -15.13 4.80
N ASP A 171 4.26 -14.55 5.94
CA ASP A 171 5.56 -14.75 6.57
C ASP A 171 5.67 -16.10 7.27
N ASN A 172 4.52 -16.65 7.70
CA ASN A 172 4.48 -17.94 8.38
C ASN A 172 3.10 -18.60 8.32
N LYS A 173 3.07 -19.89 8.69
CA LYS A 173 1.84 -20.70 8.69
C LYS A 173 0.86 -20.26 9.77
N ASP A 174 1.30 -19.56 10.80
CA ASP A 174 0.44 -19.16 11.91
C ASP A 174 -0.52 -18.05 11.47
N GLN A 175 -0.10 -17.17 10.55
CA GLN A 175 -1.01 -16.24 9.86
C GLN A 175 -2.18 -16.98 9.18
N CYS A 176 -1.92 -18.13 8.54
CA CYS A 176 -2.98 -18.98 8.00
C CYS A 176 -3.89 -19.57 9.09
N LYS A 177 -3.39 -19.83 10.30
CA LYS A 177 -4.21 -20.32 11.42
C LYS A 177 -5.07 -19.21 12.04
N ASP A 178 -4.60 -17.97 11.96
CA ASP A 178 -5.25 -16.79 12.51
C ASP A 178 -6.30 -16.19 11.57
N GLY A 179 -6.67 -16.90 10.50
CA GLY A 179 -7.75 -16.50 9.59
C GLY A 179 -7.32 -15.73 8.35
N LYS A 180 -6.03 -15.39 8.19
CA LYS A 180 -5.52 -14.69 7.00
C LYS A 180 -5.82 -15.42 5.70
N TRP A 181 -6.00 -16.74 5.75
CA TRP A 181 -6.42 -17.51 4.59
C TRP A 181 -7.73 -17.02 3.97
N GLN A 182 -8.68 -16.53 4.77
CA GLN A 182 -9.95 -16.00 4.27
C GLN A 182 -9.75 -14.62 3.64
N GLU A 183 -8.98 -13.76 4.30
CA GLU A 183 -8.66 -12.41 3.83
C GLU A 183 -7.94 -12.44 2.48
N LEU A 184 -7.01 -13.39 2.33
CA LEU A 184 -6.23 -13.58 1.10
C LEU A 184 -6.94 -14.42 0.04
N GLY A 185 -8.21 -14.80 0.27
CA GLY A 185 -9.03 -15.51 -0.72
C GLY A 185 -8.65 -16.98 -0.96
N PHE A 186 -7.98 -17.64 -0.01
CA PHE A 186 -7.82 -19.09 -0.05
C PHE A 186 -9.14 -19.79 0.27
N ARG A 187 -9.35 -20.99 -0.27
CA ARG A 187 -10.59 -21.78 -0.05
C ARG A 187 -10.67 -22.36 1.36
N ASN A 188 -9.53 -22.66 1.96
CA ASN A 188 -9.40 -23.16 3.32
C ASN A 188 -7.99 -22.93 3.87
N GLN A 189 -7.85 -23.06 5.18
CA GLN A 189 -6.59 -22.96 5.89
C GLN A 189 -5.49 -23.87 5.33
N GLY A 190 -5.83 -25.12 4.96
CA GLY A 190 -4.86 -26.08 4.43
C GLY A 190 -4.24 -25.61 3.11
N GLN A 191 -5.01 -24.92 2.28
CA GLN A 191 -4.52 -24.32 1.04
C GLN A 191 -3.50 -23.20 1.31
N CYS A 192 -3.82 -22.30 2.25
CA CYS A 192 -2.90 -21.23 2.68
C CYS A 192 -1.61 -21.81 3.27
N VAL A 193 -1.71 -22.79 4.17
CA VAL A 193 -0.54 -23.45 4.77
C VAL A 193 0.34 -24.09 3.70
N ARG A 194 -0.26 -24.77 2.72
CA ARG A 194 0.48 -25.36 1.59
C ARG A 194 1.16 -24.30 0.74
N PHE A 195 0.51 -23.17 0.48
CA PHE A 195 1.13 -22.04 -0.21
C PHE A 195 2.39 -21.57 0.55
N VAL A 196 2.29 -21.32 1.85
CA VAL A 196 3.44 -20.91 2.68
C VAL A 196 4.56 -21.96 2.68
N GLU A 197 4.21 -23.25 2.70
CA GLU A 197 5.19 -24.34 2.71
C GLU A 197 5.91 -24.53 1.37
N THR A 198 5.23 -24.27 0.26
CA THR A 198 5.69 -24.71 -1.07
C THR A 198 5.95 -23.56 -2.04
N GLY A 199 5.51 -22.35 -1.71
CA GLY A 199 5.48 -21.20 -2.62
C GLY A 199 4.56 -21.39 -3.82
N ARG A 200 3.73 -22.45 -3.86
CA ARG A 200 2.85 -22.76 -4.98
C ARG A 200 1.42 -22.43 -4.64
N ASP A 201 0.82 -21.57 -5.45
CA ASP A 201 -0.58 -21.24 -5.33
C ASP A 201 -1.46 -22.28 -6.04
N SER A 202 -2.11 -23.14 -5.26
CA SER A 202 -3.01 -24.14 -5.84
C SER A 202 -4.35 -23.55 -6.31
N ARG A 203 -4.54 -22.23 -6.26
CA ARG A 203 -5.67 -21.55 -6.93
C ARG A 203 -5.48 -21.53 -8.45
N THR A 204 -4.23 -21.58 -8.93
CA THR A 204 -3.90 -21.47 -10.35
C THR A 204 -3.78 -22.81 -11.09
N ASP A 205 -3.87 -23.94 -10.40
CA ASP A 205 -3.74 -25.30 -10.97
C ASP A 205 -5.02 -25.79 -11.71
N GLY A 206 -5.75 -24.88 -12.37
CA GLY A 206 -7.04 -25.13 -13.05
C GLY A 206 -6.94 -25.64 -14.47
#